data_AF-A0A096CMG1-F1
#
_entry.id   AF-A0A096CMG1-F1
#
_cell.length_a   1.000
_cell.length_b   1.000
_cell.length_c   1.000
_cell.angle_alpha   90.00
_cell.angle_beta   90.00
_cell.angle_gamma   90.00
#
_symmetry.space_group_name_H-M   'P 1'
#
loop_
_entity.id
_entity.type
_entity.pdbx_description
1 polymer ?
#
loop_
_entity_poly.entity_id
_entity_poly.type
_entity_poly.pdbx_seq_one_letter_code
_entity_poly.pdbx_strand_id
1 'polypeptide(L)'
;MKNQAYRMALLYDFYGDMLTDRQKEFYDLYYNEDLSLAEIAENYGITRQGVRDVIVRAEAILTELEDKTGIIRRFHRMQEQFGQMETAVDAIAQRNEAHWQDDELEALCGQLKGVLAQLKQE
;
A
#
# COMPACT_ATOMS: atom_id res chain seq x y z
N MET A 1 9.32 15.91 -2.88
CA MET A 1 7.91 16.08 -3.31
C MET A 1 7.28 14.76 -3.80
N LYS A 2 7.79 14.08 -4.84
CA LYS A 2 7.21 12.78 -5.31
C LYS A 2 7.10 11.68 -4.23
N ASN A 3 8.05 11.61 -3.31
CA ASN A 3 8.06 10.60 -2.24
C ASN A 3 6.99 10.84 -1.17
N GLN A 4 6.66 12.12 -0.88
CA GLN A 4 5.69 12.46 0.15
C GLN A 4 4.25 12.24 -0.32
N ALA A 5 3.91 12.67 -1.54
CA ALA A 5 2.59 12.41 -2.11
C ALA A 5 2.31 10.90 -2.23
N TYR A 6 3.29 10.13 -2.70
CA TYR A 6 3.18 8.66 -2.74
C TYR A 6 2.98 8.04 -1.36
N ARG A 7 3.75 8.48 -0.35
CA ARG A 7 3.59 8.00 1.03
C ARG A 7 2.21 8.32 1.59
N MET A 8 1.69 9.54 1.34
CA MET A 8 0.38 9.92 1.83
C MET A 8 -0.72 9.12 1.15
N ALA A 9 -0.66 8.93 -0.18
CA ALA A 9 -1.59 8.07 -0.91
C ALA A 9 -1.63 6.66 -0.32
N LEU A 10 -0.47 6.04 -0.11
CA LEU A 10 -0.39 4.70 0.49
C LEU A 10 -0.95 4.66 1.92
N LEU A 11 -0.70 5.69 2.71
CA LEU A 11 -1.27 5.79 4.06
C LEU A 11 -2.79 5.95 4.01
N TYR A 12 -3.31 6.71 3.06
CA TYR A 12 -4.74 6.90 2.86
C TYR A 12 -5.44 5.61 2.41
N ASP A 13 -4.82 4.83 1.54
CA ASP A 13 -5.37 3.53 1.12
C ASP A 13 -5.55 2.55 2.29
N PHE A 14 -4.64 2.58 3.27
CA PHE A 14 -4.67 1.67 4.42
C PHE A 14 -5.45 2.20 5.62
N TYR A 15 -5.47 3.51 5.81
CA TYR A 15 -5.97 4.13 7.05
C TYR A 15 -7.00 5.23 6.81
N GLY A 16 -7.33 5.55 5.56
CA GLY A 16 -8.25 6.62 5.19
C GLY A 16 -9.58 6.52 5.92
N ASP A 17 -10.09 5.30 6.11
CA ASP A 17 -11.34 5.04 6.83
C ASP A 17 -11.36 5.43 8.31
N MET A 18 -10.20 5.69 8.90
CA MET A 18 -10.09 6.19 10.27
C MET A 18 -10.22 7.71 10.37
N LEU A 19 -10.20 8.42 9.24
CA LEU A 19 -10.43 9.85 9.17
C LEU A 19 -11.91 10.18 9.27
N THR A 20 -12.21 11.34 9.87
CA THR A 20 -13.56 11.92 9.82
C THR A 20 -13.94 12.30 8.38
N ASP A 21 -15.24 12.38 8.07
CA ASP A 21 -15.71 12.74 6.73
C ASP A 21 -15.09 14.03 6.21
N ARG A 22 -15.00 15.06 7.06
CA ARG A 22 -14.38 16.34 6.71
C ARG A 22 -12.88 16.24 6.41
N GLN A 23 -12.18 15.34 7.10
CA GLN A 23 -10.76 15.09 6.85
C GLN A 23 -10.56 14.35 5.54
N LYS A 24 -11.37 13.32 5.26
CA LYS A 24 -11.36 12.60 3.97
C LYS A 24 -11.65 13.55 2.81
N GLU A 25 -12.73 14.30 2.91
CA GLU A 25 -13.15 15.26 1.88
C GLU A 25 -12.04 16.26 1.55
N PHE A 26 -11.44 16.89 2.57
CA PHE A 26 -10.37 17.87 2.32
C PHE A 26 -9.07 17.23 1.83
N TYR A 27 -8.80 15.99 2.26
CA TYR A 27 -7.68 15.21 1.76
C TYR A 27 -7.88 14.89 0.27
N ASP A 28 -9.05 14.41 -0.13
CA ASP A 28 -9.40 14.07 -1.51
C ASP A 28 -9.32 15.28 -2.43
N LEU A 29 -9.91 16.41 -2.02
CA LEU A 29 -9.83 17.65 -2.80
C LEU A 29 -8.37 18.09 -3.03
N TYR A 30 -7.51 17.93 -2.03
CA TYR A 30 -6.12 18.38 -2.10
C TYR A 30 -5.19 17.40 -2.85
N TYR A 31 -5.29 16.10 -2.56
CA TYR A 31 -4.39 15.07 -3.08
C TYR A 31 -4.89 14.37 -4.36
N ASN A 32 -6.20 14.24 -4.54
CA ASN A 32 -6.81 13.49 -5.63
C ASN A 32 -7.42 14.40 -6.71
N GLU A 33 -7.96 15.57 -6.33
CA GLU A 33 -8.53 16.54 -7.26
C GLU A 33 -7.59 17.72 -7.59
N ASP A 34 -6.39 17.75 -7.00
CA ASP A 34 -5.36 18.78 -7.21
C ASP A 34 -5.82 20.23 -6.89
N LEU A 35 -6.87 20.41 -6.07
CA LEU A 35 -7.28 21.74 -5.62
C LEU A 35 -6.23 22.33 -4.66
N SER A 36 -5.94 23.61 -4.84
CA SER A 36 -5.15 24.38 -3.90
C SER A 36 -5.91 24.64 -2.59
N LEU A 37 -5.17 24.87 -1.50
CA LEU A 37 -5.75 25.26 -0.21
C LEU A 37 -6.62 26.52 -0.29
N ALA A 38 -6.38 27.39 -1.27
CA ALA A 38 -7.17 28.60 -1.48
C ALA A 38 -8.51 28.29 -2.16
N GLU A 39 -8.51 27.44 -3.18
CA GLU A 39 -9.73 26.96 -3.85
C GLU A 39 -10.64 26.21 -2.88
N ILE A 40 -10.08 25.31 -2.06
CA ILE A 40 -10.84 24.61 -1.02
C ILE A 40 -11.39 25.62 0.01
N ALA A 41 -10.60 26.61 0.41
CA ALA A 41 -11.04 27.61 1.38
C ALA A 41 -12.23 28.44 0.87
N GLU A 42 -12.17 28.83 -0.40
CA GLU A 42 -13.24 29.55 -1.10
C GLU A 42 -14.52 28.71 -1.19
N ASN A 43 -14.41 27.46 -1.64
CA ASN A 43 -15.55 26.54 -1.80
C ASN A 43 -16.30 26.28 -0.48
N TYR A 44 -15.60 26.25 0.64
CA TYR A 44 -16.17 25.91 1.95
C TYR A 44 -16.38 27.14 2.85
N GLY A 45 -16.08 28.35 2.38
CA GLY A 45 -16.25 29.59 3.15
C GLY A 45 -15.42 29.66 4.43
N ILE A 46 -14.22 29.08 4.43
CA ILE A 46 -13.30 29.06 5.57
C ILE A 46 -11.96 29.70 5.21
N THR A 47 -11.05 29.82 6.18
CA THR A 47 -9.71 30.35 5.91
C THR A 47 -8.81 29.28 5.28
N ARG A 48 -7.86 29.71 4.44
CA ARG A 48 -6.78 28.86 3.92
C ARG A 48 -6.02 28.12 5.03
N GLN A 49 -5.84 28.78 6.18
CA GLN A 49 -5.22 28.14 7.34
C GLN A 49 -6.11 27.05 7.94
N GLY A 50 -7.42 27.26 7.99
CA GLY A 50 -8.38 26.24 8.43
C GLY A 50 -8.35 24.98 7.56
N VAL A 51 -8.24 25.13 6.23
CA VAL A 51 -8.04 23.99 5.32
C VAL A 51 -6.73 23.27 5.63
N ARG A 52 -5.62 24.03 5.74
CA ARG A 52 -4.30 23.48 6.06
C ARG A 52 -4.32 22.66 7.35
N ASP A 53 -4.96 23.17 8.39
CA ASP A 53 -5.02 22.51 9.70
C ASP A 53 -5.81 21.19 9.65
N VAL A 54 -6.84 21.10 8.80
CA VAL A 54 -7.58 19.85 8.58
C VAL A 54 -6.69 18.82 7.88
N ILE A 55 -6.02 19.21 6.78
CA ILE A 55 -5.14 18.30 6.01
C ILE A 55 -3.97 17.82 6.87
N VAL A 56 -3.27 18.72 7.56
CA VAL A 56 -2.13 18.36 8.42
C VAL A 56 -2.56 17.42 9.55
N ARG A 57 -3.77 17.60 10.11
CA ARG A 57 -4.31 16.65 11.11
C ARG A 57 -4.62 15.29 10.52
N ALA A 58 -5.17 15.23 9.30
CA ALA A 58 -5.39 13.98 8.60
C ALA A 58 -4.05 13.24 8.38
N GLU A 59 -3.04 13.92 7.83
CA GLU A 59 -1.70 13.35 7.62
C GLU A 59 -1.06 12.82 8.92
N ALA A 60 -1.23 13.57 10.02
CA ALA A 60 -0.73 13.17 11.34
C ALA A 60 -1.43 11.90 11.85
N ILE A 61 -2.75 11.82 11.75
CA ILE A 61 -3.53 10.63 12.16
C ILE A 61 -3.08 9.40 11.36
N LEU A 62 -3.01 9.53 10.03
CA LEU A 62 -2.59 8.42 9.16
C LEU A 62 -1.17 7.95 9.50
N THR A 63 -0.24 8.89 9.70
CA THR A 63 1.14 8.57 10.07
C THR A 63 1.22 7.89 11.44
N GLU A 64 0.49 8.40 12.44
CA GLU A 64 0.46 7.82 13.79
C GLU A 64 -0.11 6.40 13.79
N LEU A 65 -1.12 6.13 12.96
CA LEU A 65 -1.68 4.79 12.78
C LEU A 65 -0.62 3.82 12.23
N GLU A 66 0.15 4.22 11.22
CA GLU A 66 1.25 3.39 10.72
C GLU A 66 2.38 3.22 11.74
N ASP A 67 2.70 4.25 12.53
CA ASP A 67 3.71 4.13 13.57
C ASP A 67 3.30 3.11 14.65
N LYS A 68 2.02 3.12 15.05
CA LYS A 68 1.49 2.20 16.06
C LYS A 68 1.24 0.78 15.54
N THR A 69 0.71 0.65 14.33
CA THR A 69 0.26 -0.65 13.81
C THR A 69 1.30 -1.29 12.89
N GLY A 70 2.02 -0.49 12.11
CA GLY A 70 3.04 -0.95 11.18
C GLY A 70 2.50 -1.84 10.07
N ILE A 71 1.23 -1.69 9.66
CA ILE A 71 0.58 -2.59 8.69
C ILE A 71 1.27 -2.46 7.34
N ILE A 72 1.56 -1.25 6.87
CA ILE A 72 2.21 -1.04 5.57
C ILE A 72 3.61 -1.64 5.58
N ARG A 73 4.38 -1.43 6.65
CA ARG A 73 5.70 -2.07 6.81
C ARG A 73 5.64 -3.59 6.75
N ARG A 74 4.65 -4.21 7.42
CA ARG A 74 4.47 -5.67 7.40
C ARG A 74 4.01 -6.16 6.03
N PHE A 75 3.13 -5.43 5.36
CA PHE A 75 2.66 -5.74 4.01
C PHE A 75 3.83 -5.79 3.03
N HIS A 76 4.69 -4.76 2.99
CA HIS A 76 5.87 -4.77 2.12
C HIS A 76 6.84 -5.91 2.44
N ARG A 77 7.05 -6.21 3.73
CA ARG A 77 7.89 -7.33 4.15
C ARG A 77 7.33 -8.67 3.66
N MET A 78 6.02 -8.85 3.74
CA MET A 78 5.35 -10.06 3.28
C MET A 78 5.49 -10.22 1.76
N GLN A 79 5.33 -9.15 1.00
CA GLN A 79 5.54 -9.15 -0.45
C GLN A 79 6.98 -9.53 -0.84
N GLU A 80 7.97 -9.00 -0.11
CA GLU A 80 9.37 -9.38 -0.30
C GLU A 80 9.60 -10.87 -0.02
N GLN A 81 9.04 -11.39 1.08
CA GLN A 81 9.13 -12.80 1.46
C GLN A 81 8.50 -13.71 0.40
N PHE A 82 7.34 -13.34 -0.17
CA PHE A 82 6.74 -14.09 -1.28
C PHE A 82 7.62 -14.11 -2.51
N GLY A 83 8.27 -12.99 -2.86
CA GLY A 83 9.24 -12.94 -3.97
C GLY A 83 10.46 -13.85 -3.74
N GLN A 84 10.96 -13.92 -2.50
CA GLN A 84 12.03 -14.85 -2.12
C GLN A 84 11.59 -16.31 -2.25
N MET A 85 10.38 -16.64 -1.83
CA MET A 85 9.82 -18.00 -1.96
C MET A 85 9.66 -18.40 -3.43
N GLU A 86 9.14 -17.51 -4.27
CA GLU A 86 8.98 -17.75 -5.71
C GLU A 86 10.34 -18.04 -6.37
N THR A 87 11.35 -17.22 -6.07
CA THR A 87 12.72 -17.42 -6.56
C THR A 87 13.28 -18.78 -6.13
N ALA A 88 13.02 -19.19 -4.88
CA ALA A 88 13.46 -20.49 -4.39
C ALA A 88 12.75 -21.66 -5.09
N VAL A 89 11.43 -21.56 -5.30
CA VAL A 89 10.65 -22.58 -6.01
C VAL A 89 11.06 -22.68 -7.48
N ASP A 90 11.33 -21.55 -8.14
CA ASP A 90 11.88 -21.52 -9.50
C ASP A 90 13.23 -22.22 -9.59
N ALA A 91 14.13 -21.97 -8.64
CA ALA A 91 15.43 -22.62 -8.60
C ALA A 91 15.30 -24.15 -8.36
N ILE A 92 14.31 -24.59 -7.59
CA ILE A 92 14.03 -26.02 -7.39
C ILE A 92 13.50 -26.65 -8.69
N ALA A 93 12.52 -26.02 -9.35
CA ALA A 93 11.94 -26.49 -10.60
C ALA A 93 13.01 -26.60 -11.70
N GLN A 94 13.88 -25.59 -11.85
CA GLN A 94 14.98 -25.62 -12.83
C GLN A 94 15.96 -26.78 -12.57
N ARG A 95 16.27 -27.08 -11.30
CA ARG A 95 17.14 -28.23 -10.97
C ARG A 95 16.44 -29.56 -11.22
N ASN A 96 15.14 -29.64 -10.96
CA ASN A 96 14.32 -30.81 -11.30
C ASN A 96 14.41 -31.11 -12.80
N GLU A 97 14.11 -30.11 -13.64
CA GLU A 97 14.16 -30.24 -15.09
C GLU A 97 15.56 -30.65 -15.59
N ALA A 98 16.62 -30.10 -15.00
CA ALA A 98 18.00 -30.34 -15.41
C ALA A 98 18.57 -31.71 -15.00
N HIS A 99 18.11 -32.30 -13.89
CA HIS A 99 18.79 -33.46 -13.28
C HIS A 99 17.90 -34.66 -12.99
N TRP A 100 16.67 -34.45 -12.51
CA TRP A 100 15.84 -35.53 -11.95
C TRP A 100 14.64 -35.88 -12.83
N GLN A 101 14.06 -34.88 -13.51
CA GLN A 101 12.83 -35.01 -14.31
C GLN A 101 11.72 -35.72 -13.53
N ASP A 102 11.59 -35.38 -12.24
CA ASP A 102 10.61 -35.97 -11.35
C ASP A 102 9.26 -35.25 -11.51
N ASP A 103 8.26 -35.99 -12.02
CA ASP A 103 6.92 -35.47 -12.28
C ASP A 103 6.19 -35.02 -10.99
N GLU A 104 6.45 -35.69 -9.85
CA GLU A 104 5.83 -35.34 -8.57
C GLU A 104 6.43 -34.03 -8.03
N LEU A 105 7.75 -33.87 -8.14
CA LEU A 105 8.42 -32.62 -7.75
C LEU A 105 7.97 -31.44 -8.63
N GLU A 106 7.81 -31.66 -9.94
CA GLU A 106 7.27 -30.63 -10.85
C GLU A 106 5.86 -30.21 -10.45
N ALA A 107 4.99 -31.19 -10.14
CA ALA A 107 3.63 -30.93 -9.69
C ALA A 107 3.59 -30.13 -8.37
N LEU A 108 4.44 -30.48 -7.39
CA LEU A 108 4.55 -29.76 -6.11
C LEU A 108 5.05 -28.32 -6.30
N CYS A 109 6.06 -28.10 -7.15
CA CYS A 109 6.52 -26.77 -7.52
C CYS A 109 5.40 -25.95 -8.18
N GLY A 110 4.63 -26.54 -9.09
CA GLY A 110 3.47 -25.91 -9.71
C GLY A 110 2.40 -25.52 -8.69
N GLN A 111 2.07 -26.41 -7.74
CA GLN A 111 1.13 -26.11 -6.66
C GLN A 111 1.59 -24.94 -5.79
N LEU A 112 2.86 -24.93 -5.37
CA LEU A 112 3.43 -23.85 -4.55
C LEU A 112 3.39 -22.50 -5.29
N LYS A 113 3.73 -22.49 -6.59
CA LYS A 113 3.60 -21.28 -7.42
C LYS A 113 2.16 -20.79 -7.49
N GLY A 114 1.20 -21.71 -7.62
CA GLY A 114 -0.23 -21.38 -7.59
C GLY A 114 -0.65 -20.69 -6.29
N VAL A 115 -0.26 -21.24 -5.14
CA VAL A 115 -0.55 -20.65 -3.82
C VAL A 115 0.12 -19.28 -3.66
N LEU A 116 1.39 -19.14 -4.06
CA LEU A 116 2.10 -17.86 -4.02
C LEU A 116 1.45 -16.79 -4.91
N ALA A 117 0.93 -17.18 -6.08
CA ALA A 117 0.21 -16.27 -6.96
C ALA A 117 -1.11 -15.79 -6.34
N GLN A 118 -1.84 -16.66 -5.64
CA GLN A 118 -3.07 -16.29 -4.92
C GLN A 118 -2.77 -15.31 -3.78
N LEU A 119 -1.74 -15.58 -2.97
CA LEU A 119 -1.36 -14.72 -1.84
C LEU A 119 -0.90 -13.31 -2.25
N LYS A 120 -0.50 -13.10 -3.51
CA LYS A 120 -0.14 -11.77 -4.03
C LYS A 120 -1.35 -10.97 -4.54
N GLN A 121 -2.49 -11.62 -4.76
CA GLN A 121 -3.73 -10.99 -5.24
C GLN A 121 -4.66 -10.54 -4.10
N GLU A 122 -4.42 -11.03 -2.88
CA GLU A 122 -5.09 -10.61 -1.64
C GLU A 122 -4.36 -9.43 -0.96
#